data_AF-A0A9D0VJG4-F1
#
_entry.id   AF-A0A9D0VJG4-F1
#
_cell.length_a   1.000
_cell.length_b   1.000
_cell.length_c   1.000
_cell.angle_alpha   90.00
_cell.angle_beta   90.00
_cell.angle_gamma   90.00
#
_symmetry.space_group_name_H-M   'P 1'
#
loop_
_entity.id
_entity.type
_entity.pdbx_description
1 polymer ?
#
loop_
_entity_poly.entity_id
_entity_poly.type
_entity_poly.pdbx_seq_one_letter_code
_entity_poly.pdbx_strand_id
1 'polypeptide(L)'
;MFNWMLLLIGCDDHLIDHGDDAEGPRCVGACDEIAPTARFARLTTAQWERAVQDLLSLDGPTGLSEGFIGDPLSDGFDNNAMSLSIGPERWSDHQRAAEILSEQVVHDPHLYGQVVPQDPRPDEPGVDWSETIEAESPRASATTGARFNGGYNLWSRGTLVATFDLPQDGTYLVSARVWADQAGPELASATLGVDGAVLLTTDVTAIASPSAEIIEVAVELGAGSHTVSVGFLNDFYNAYTGEDRNLLVDWLAVEGVGSVLGPSSAGPAEARAWIETFGLRAHRRPLSDDEIASYQGLFELGPELVGSGDDFADGVQLVLSAMLQSPYFLYRTELSDAPLPDGSIPLDGYEIASRLSFALWNTMPDAELFDAVADGALDTEAGVRAIAEEMISDPRA
;
A
#
# COMPACT_ATOMS: atom_id res chain seq x y z
N MET A 1 -24.87 -26.55 -12.57
CA MET A 1 -23.58 -26.09 -12.01
C MET A 1 -23.79 -25.00 -10.95
N PHE A 2 -24.61 -23.96 -11.19
CA PHE A 2 -24.83 -22.88 -10.21
C PHE A 2 -25.68 -23.20 -8.96
N ASN A 3 -26.61 -24.16 -9.04
CA ASN A 3 -27.39 -24.57 -7.84
C ASN A 3 -26.52 -25.24 -6.75
N TRP A 4 -25.26 -25.55 -7.06
CA TRP A 4 -24.29 -26.19 -6.19
C TRP A 4 -23.37 -25.20 -5.47
N MET A 5 -23.32 -23.93 -5.88
CA MET A 5 -22.37 -22.96 -5.31
C MET A 5 -23.01 -22.08 -4.23
N LEU A 6 -24.32 -21.81 -4.33
CA LEU A 6 -25.12 -21.32 -3.20
C LEU A 6 -25.10 -22.30 -2.01
N LEU A 7 -24.84 -23.59 -2.27
CA LEU A 7 -24.67 -24.64 -1.26
C LEU A 7 -23.35 -24.52 -0.47
N LEU A 8 -22.30 -23.91 -1.03
CA LEU A 8 -20.99 -23.79 -0.38
C LEU A 8 -20.90 -22.63 0.62
N ILE A 9 -21.86 -21.70 0.61
CA ILE A 9 -21.88 -20.55 1.53
C ILE A 9 -22.70 -20.84 2.80
N GLY A 10 -23.48 -21.94 2.80
CA GLY A 10 -24.41 -22.29 3.89
C GLY A 10 -24.28 -23.70 4.48
N CYS A 11 -23.47 -24.58 3.91
CA CYS A 11 -23.17 -25.86 4.55
C CYS A 11 -22.03 -25.67 5.54
N ASP A 12 -22.27 -26.03 6.81
CA ASP A 12 -21.21 -26.36 7.77
C ASP A 12 -20.17 -27.22 7.05
N ASP A 13 -18.87 -26.99 7.28
CA ASP A 13 -17.72 -27.50 6.51
C ASP A 13 -17.60 -29.05 6.42
N HIS A 14 -18.67 -29.79 6.70
CA HIS A 14 -18.88 -31.20 6.44
C HIS A 14 -19.56 -31.44 5.09
N LEU A 15 -18.78 -31.98 4.14
CA LEU A 15 -19.35 -32.78 3.05
C LEU A 15 -19.86 -34.10 3.67
N ILE A 16 -21.17 -34.23 3.84
CA ILE A 16 -21.78 -35.51 4.26
C ILE A 16 -21.53 -36.53 3.14
N ASP A 17 -20.66 -37.51 3.41
CA ASP A 17 -20.42 -38.67 2.54
C ASP A 17 -21.68 -39.55 2.49
N HIS A 18 -22.32 -39.56 1.33
CA HIS A 18 -23.32 -40.56 0.96
C HIS A 18 -22.71 -41.42 -0.14
N GLY A 19 -22.17 -42.57 0.28
CA GLY A 19 -21.29 -43.42 -0.51
C GLY A 19 -21.74 -43.74 -1.94
N ASP A 20 -20.73 -43.95 -2.80
CA ASP A 20 -20.70 -44.74 -4.03
C ASP A 20 -21.91 -44.69 -4.99
N ASP A 21 -22.44 -43.50 -5.27
CA ASP A 21 -23.28 -43.26 -6.44
C ASP A 21 -22.50 -42.43 -7.49
N ALA A 22 -22.39 -42.93 -8.73
CA ALA A 22 -21.65 -42.32 -9.84
C ALA A 22 -22.27 -41.01 -10.40
N GLU A 23 -23.19 -40.40 -9.66
CA GLU A 23 -23.73 -39.07 -9.88
C GLU A 23 -23.45 -38.30 -8.59
N GLY A 24 -22.64 -37.23 -8.63
CA GLY A 24 -22.15 -36.51 -7.45
C GLY A 24 -23.22 -36.14 -6.41
N PRO A 25 -22.80 -35.74 -5.19
CA PRO A 25 -23.62 -35.76 -3.97
C PRO A 25 -24.94 -35.00 -4.13
N ARG A 26 -26.06 -35.71 -4.32
CA ARG A 26 -27.37 -35.07 -4.37
C ARG A 26 -27.84 -34.75 -2.96
N CYS A 27 -27.88 -33.47 -2.60
CA CYS A 27 -28.59 -33.03 -1.40
C CYS A 27 -30.11 -33.12 -1.66
N VAL A 28 -30.73 -34.19 -1.18
CA VAL A 28 -32.19 -34.33 -1.18
C VAL A 28 -32.66 -34.23 0.28
N GLY A 29 -33.27 -33.10 0.64
CA GLY A 29 -33.97 -32.91 1.93
C GLY A 29 -33.21 -32.23 3.07
N ALA A 30 -31.90 -31.99 2.93
CA ALA A 30 -31.08 -31.31 3.96
C ALA A 30 -30.82 -29.82 3.68
N CYS A 31 -31.24 -29.30 2.53
CA CYS A 31 -31.01 -27.89 2.14
C CYS A 31 -32.12 -26.93 2.58
N ASP A 32 -33.22 -27.45 3.14
CA ASP A 32 -34.34 -26.65 3.63
C ASP A 32 -34.16 -26.27 5.12
N GLU A 33 -33.15 -26.83 5.79
CA GLU A 33 -32.81 -26.48 7.16
C GLU A 33 -31.56 -25.59 7.16
N ILE A 34 -31.67 -24.41 7.78
CA ILE A 34 -30.54 -23.49 7.97
C ILE A 34 -29.55 -24.18 8.93
N ALA A 35 -28.37 -24.54 8.43
CA ALA A 35 -27.32 -25.14 9.25
C ALA A 35 -26.84 -24.12 10.32
N PRO A 36 -26.58 -24.54 11.56
CA PRO A 36 -25.97 -23.67 12.56
C PRO A 36 -24.58 -23.23 12.08
N THR A 37 -24.36 -21.92 11.93
CA THR A 37 -23.05 -21.36 11.59
C THR A 37 -22.43 -20.63 12.78
N ALA A 38 -21.10 -20.63 12.86
CA ALA A 38 -20.39 -19.81 13.83
C ALA A 38 -20.55 -18.32 13.47
N ARG A 39 -21.14 -17.53 14.38
CA ARG A 39 -21.28 -16.07 14.22
C ARG A 39 -19.96 -15.29 14.29
N PHE A 40 -18.89 -15.97 14.67
CA PHE A 40 -17.55 -15.42 14.84
C PHE A 40 -16.54 -16.37 14.19
N ALA A 41 -16.49 -16.39 12.85
CA ALA A 41 -15.54 -17.22 12.13
C ALA A 41 -14.21 -16.49 12.00
N ARG A 42 -13.16 -16.96 12.68
CA ARG A 42 -11.81 -16.38 12.56
C ARG A 42 -11.33 -16.48 11.11
N LEU A 43 -10.63 -15.48 10.62
CA LEU A 43 -9.92 -15.56 9.35
C LEU A 43 -8.88 -16.68 9.38
N THR A 44 -8.77 -17.44 8.30
CA THR A 44 -7.58 -18.29 8.08
C THR A 44 -6.33 -17.42 7.93
N THR A 45 -5.17 -18.03 8.05
CA THR A 45 -3.87 -17.37 7.87
C THR A 45 -3.76 -16.81 6.44
N ALA A 46 -4.24 -17.54 5.44
CA ALA A 46 -4.30 -17.07 4.05
C ALA A 46 -5.31 -15.93 3.85
N GLN A 47 -6.46 -15.97 4.53
CA GLN A 47 -7.46 -14.89 4.48
C GLN A 47 -6.95 -13.61 5.16
N TRP A 48 -6.25 -13.75 6.28
CA TRP A 48 -5.63 -12.63 6.97
C TRP A 48 -4.58 -11.96 6.08
N GLU A 49 -3.70 -12.73 5.43
CA GLU A 49 -2.64 -12.21 4.55
C GLU A 49 -3.24 -11.40 3.37
N ARG A 50 -4.24 -11.96 2.69
CA ARG A 50 -4.92 -11.28 1.58
C ARG A 50 -5.71 -10.05 2.05
N ALA A 51 -6.41 -10.15 3.19
CA ALA A 51 -7.15 -9.03 3.73
C ALA A 51 -6.23 -7.87 4.14
N VAL A 52 -5.05 -8.15 4.69
CA VAL A 52 -4.03 -7.13 4.97
C VAL A 52 -3.49 -6.53 3.67
N GLN A 53 -3.17 -7.37 2.68
CA GLN A 53 -2.71 -6.92 1.38
C GLN A 53 -3.70 -5.94 0.75
N ASP A 54 -5.00 -6.28 0.72
CA ASP A 54 -6.03 -5.43 0.14
C ASP A 54 -6.30 -4.18 1.01
N LEU A 55 -6.35 -4.32 2.33
CA LEU A 55 -6.59 -3.21 3.25
C LEU A 55 -5.52 -2.12 3.11
N LEU A 56 -4.26 -2.54 3.02
CA LEU A 56 -3.10 -1.66 2.92
C LEU A 56 -2.68 -1.37 1.46
N SER A 57 -3.39 -1.92 0.46
CA SER A 57 -3.12 -1.76 -0.97
C SER A 57 -1.71 -2.19 -1.41
N LEU A 58 -1.17 -3.25 -0.82
CA LEU A 58 0.20 -3.71 -1.10
C LEU A 58 0.31 -4.38 -2.48
N ASP A 59 1.42 -4.13 -3.17
CA ASP A 59 1.75 -4.74 -4.48
C ASP A 59 1.89 -6.28 -4.43
N GLY A 60 2.06 -6.85 -3.24
CA GLY A 60 2.23 -8.27 -3.00
C GLY A 60 1.96 -8.67 -1.55
N PRO A 61 2.05 -9.97 -1.25
CA PRO A 61 1.91 -10.45 0.13
C PRO A 61 3.01 -9.86 1.03
N THR A 62 2.65 -9.63 2.29
CA THR A 62 3.57 -9.21 3.37
C THR A 62 4.63 -10.26 3.68
N GLY A 63 4.28 -11.55 3.54
CA GLY A 63 5.11 -12.68 3.95
C GLY A 63 5.18 -12.90 5.47
N LEU A 64 4.54 -12.05 6.29
CA LEU A 64 4.57 -12.16 7.75
C LEU A 64 3.80 -13.39 8.24
N SER A 65 2.75 -13.79 7.52
CA SER A 65 1.94 -14.96 7.86
C SER A 65 2.70 -16.29 7.77
N GLU A 66 3.84 -16.34 7.07
CA GLU A 66 4.68 -17.55 7.01
C GLU A 66 5.25 -17.95 8.38
N GLY A 67 5.38 -16.97 9.28
CA GLY A 67 5.81 -17.18 10.65
C GLY A 67 4.69 -17.54 11.62
N PHE A 68 3.43 -17.58 11.17
CA PHE A 68 2.29 -17.84 12.05
C PHE A 68 2.16 -19.33 12.34
N ILE A 69 1.56 -19.65 13.49
CA ILE A 69 1.07 -21.01 13.72
C ILE A 69 0.06 -21.37 12.63
N GLY A 70 0.25 -22.55 12.02
CA GLY A 70 -0.65 -23.08 10.99
C GLY A 70 -2.08 -23.28 11.48
N ASP A 71 -3.02 -23.18 10.57
CA ASP A 71 -4.43 -23.40 10.88
C ASP A 71 -4.72 -24.89 11.11
N PRO A 72 -5.57 -25.25 12.10
CA PRO A 72 -5.89 -26.63 12.37
C PRO A 72 -6.66 -27.25 11.19
N LEU A 73 -6.25 -28.45 10.77
CA LEU A 73 -6.95 -29.21 9.75
C LEU A 73 -8.13 -29.97 10.38
N SER A 74 -9.31 -29.79 9.79
CA SER A 74 -10.50 -30.60 10.04
C SER A 74 -10.90 -31.26 8.71
N ASP A 75 -10.91 -32.59 8.67
CA ASP A 75 -11.17 -33.37 7.45
C ASP A 75 -10.32 -32.97 6.22
N GLY A 76 -9.11 -32.46 6.46
CA GLY A 76 -8.19 -32.03 5.41
C GLY A 76 -8.35 -30.57 4.97
N PHE A 77 -9.30 -29.84 5.55
CA PHE A 77 -9.54 -28.42 5.30
C PHE A 77 -9.07 -27.56 6.48
N ASP A 78 -8.49 -26.40 6.20
CA ASP A 78 -7.93 -25.45 7.18
C ASP A 78 -8.84 -24.25 7.48
N ASN A 79 -10.04 -24.23 6.90
CA ASN A 79 -11.00 -23.13 6.97
C ASN A 79 -12.19 -23.40 7.92
N ASN A 80 -12.18 -24.53 8.65
CA ASN A 80 -13.30 -24.93 9.49
C ASN A 80 -13.52 -23.98 10.68
N ALA A 81 -14.58 -23.16 10.61
CA ALA A 81 -14.82 -22.08 11.56
C ALA A 81 -14.92 -22.54 13.04
N MET A 82 -15.40 -23.76 13.31
CA MET A 82 -15.48 -24.32 14.66
C MET A 82 -14.12 -24.71 15.25
N SER A 83 -13.13 -24.96 14.39
CA SER A 83 -11.78 -25.35 14.77
C SER A 83 -10.84 -24.14 14.90
N LEU A 84 -11.18 -23.03 14.25
CA LEU A 84 -10.37 -21.83 14.24
C LEU A 84 -10.58 -20.98 15.50
N SER A 85 -9.50 -20.71 16.24
CA SER A 85 -9.52 -19.85 17.43
C SER A 85 -8.21 -19.10 17.62
N ILE A 86 -8.24 -18.00 18.38
CA ILE A 86 -7.06 -17.22 18.75
C ILE A 86 -6.62 -17.61 20.16
N GLY A 87 -5.61 -18.49 20.23
CA GLY A 87 -4.87 -18.75 21.46
C GLY A 87 -3.74 -17.74 21.68
N PRO A 88 -3.03 -17.81 22.82
CA PRO A 88 -1.98 -16.85 23.18
C PRO A 88 -0.86 -16.73 22.15
N GLU A 89 -0.42 -17.85 21.59
CA GLU A 89 0.67 -17.88 20.61
C GLU A 89 0.26 -17.21 19.30
N ARG A 90 -0.91 -17.56 18.77
CA ARG A 90 -1.49 -16.91 17.58
C ARG A 90 -1.80 -15.43 17.80
N TRP A 91 -2.26 -15.06 18.99
CA TRP A 91 -2.42 -13.64 19.35
C TRP A 91 -1.09 -12.90 19.22
N SER A 92 0.00 -13.51 19.72
CA SER A 92 1.34 -12.93 19.67
C SER A 92 1.87 -12.80 18.23
N ASP A 93 1.48 -13.74 17.35
CA ASP A 93 1.76 -13.64 15.90
C ASP A 93 1.05 -12.44 15.26
N HIS A 94 -0.25 -12.27 15.49
CA HIS A 94 -1.01 -11.14 14.95
C HIS A 94 -0.56 -9.80 15.52
N GLN A 95 -0.26 -9.72 16.82
CA GLN A 95 0.27 -8.50 17.44
C GLN A 95 1.58 -8.08 16.78
N ARG A 96 2.54 -8.99 16.66
CA ARG A 96 3.84 -8.71 16.03
C ARG A 96 3.66 -8.23 14.58
N ALA A 97 2.78 -8.88 13.83
CA ALA A 97 2.54 -8.51 12.45
C ALA A 97 1.88 -7.12 12.33
N ALA A 98 0.91 -6.81 13.20
CA ALA A 98 0.27 -5.50 13.23
C ALA A 98 1.26 -4.37 13.57
N GLU A 99 2.15 -4.59 14.55
CA GLU A 99 3.18 -3.63 14.92
C GLU A 99 4.15 -3.38 13.75
N ILE A 100 4.68 -4.44 13.12
CA ILE A 100 5.58 -4.34 11.96
C ILE A 100 4.91 -3.60 10.79
N LEU A 101 3.68 -3.97 10.45
CA LEU A 101 2.96 -3.36 9.33
C LEU A 101 2.64 -1.89 9.59
N SER A 102 2.21 -1.56 10.81
CA SER A 102 1.93 -0.17 11.18
C SER A 102 3.18 0.71 11.07
N GLU A 103 4.33 0.22 11.52
CA GLU A 103 5.62 0.93 11.42
C GLU A 103 6.06 1.08 9.96
N GLN A 104 5.92 0.02 9.14
CA GLN A 104 6.24 0.07 7.71
C GLN A 104 5.38 1.09 6.97
N VAL A 105 4.06 1.11 7.21
CA VAL A 105 3.14 2.02 6.54
C VAL A 105 3.49 3.48 6.83
N VAL A 106 3.84 3.83 8.07
CA VAL A 106 4.14 5.24 8.43
C VAL A 106 5.54 5.70 8.03
N HIS A 107 6.46 4.77 7.75
CA HIS A 107 7.82 5.09 7.31
C HIS A 107 8.03 4.99 5.80
N ASP A 108 7.10 4.39 5.06
CA ASP A 108 7.11 4.36 3.60
C ASP A 108 6.11 5.40 3.05
N PRO A 109 6.60 6.51 2.46
CA PRO A 109 5.73 7.56 1.93
C PRO A 109 4.74 7.07 0.87
N HIS A 110 5.10 6.05 0.09
CA HIS A 110 4.23 5.49 -0.92
C HIS A 110 3.06 4.75 -0.28
N LEU A 111 3.34 3.84 0.67
CA LEU A 111 2.30 3.10 1.40
C LEU A 111 1.45 4.03 2.27
N TYR A 112 2.08 5.01 2.92
CA TYR A 112 1.37 6.01 3.70
C TYR A 112 0.34 6.77 2.87
N GLY A 113 0.73 7.18 1.66
CA GLY A 113 -0.12 7.85 0.67
C GLY A 113 -1.33 7.03 0.21
N GLN A 114 -1.24 5.70 0.26
CA GLN A 114 -2.34 4.80 -0.13
C GLN A 114 -3.35 4.59 1.01
N VAL A 115 -2.89 4.62 2.26
CA VAL A 115 -3.71 4.29 3.45
C VAL A 115 -4.32 5.53 4.10
N VAL A 116 -3.63 6.66 4.04
CA VAL A 116 -4.05 7.93 4.64
C VAL A 116 -4.39 8.90 3.51
N PRO A 117 -5.61 9.46 3.46
CA PRO A 117 -5.94 10.55 2.55
C PRO A 117 -4.93 11.68 2.71
N GLN A 118 -4.38 12.12 1.60
CA GLN A 118 -3.39 13.19 1.60
C GLN A 118 -4.09 14.54 1.37
N ASP A 119 -3.81 15.52 2.22
CA ASP A 119 -4.29 16.90 2.07
C ASP A 119 -3.10 17.86 2.21
N PRO A 120 -3.02 18.96 1.44
CA PRO A 120 -2.05 20.00 1.66
C PRO A 120 -1.90 20.38 3.15
N ARG A 121 -0.70 20.25 3.71
CA ARG A 121 -0.39 20.74 5.05
C ARG A 121 -0.67 22.26 5.11
N PRO A 122 -1.51 22.74 6.04
CA PRO A 122 -1.94 24.15 6.07
C PRO A 122 -0.81 25.12 6.43
N ASP A 123 0.28 24.64 7.02
CA ASP A 123 1.49 25.36 7.42
C ASP A 123 2.70 25.17 6.48
N GLU A 124 2.65 24.18 5.58
CA GLU A 124 3.63 23.94 4.53
C GLU A 124 2.93 23.95 3.16
N PRO A 125 2.56 25.12 2.62
CA PRO A 125 2.04 25.22 1.26
C PRO A 125 3.15 24.79 0.32
N GLY A 126 3.18 23.51 -0.03
CA GLY A 126 4.25 22.97 -0.85
C GLY A 126 4.32 23.65 -2.19
N VAL A 127 5.43 23.42 -2.85
CA VAL A 127 5.88 24.30 -3.92
C VAL A 127 5.32 23.79 -5.25
N ASP A 128 4.22 24.39 -5.74
CA ASP A 128 3.72 24.15 -7.10
C ASP A 128 4.58 24.91 -8.13
N TRP A 129 5.80 24.41 -8.34
CA TRP A 129 6.76 24.96 -9.28
C TRP A 129 7.71 23.87 -9.73
N SER A 130 8.06 23.85 -11.01
CA SER A 130 9.14 23.02 -11.52
C SER A 130 9.88 23.74 -12.62
N GLU A 131 11.17 23.47 -12.72
CA GLU A 131 12.02 23.94 -13.79
C GLU A 131 13.00 22.83 -14.22
N THR A 132 13.13 22.65 -15.53
CA THR A 132 14.12 21.76 -16.14
C THR A 132 15.06 22.59 -17.01
N ILE A 133 16.36 22.36 -16.85
CA ILE A 133 17.43 23.01 -17.61
C ILE A 133 18.19 21.92 -18.36
N GLU A 134 18.13 21.97 -19.69
CA GLU A 134 18.96 21.14 -20.56
C GLU A 134 20.45 21.39 -20.26
N ALA A 135 21.23 20.31 -20.18
CA ALA A 135 22.64 20.34 -19.80
C ALA A 135 23.50 21.10 -20.85
N GLU A 136 23.05 21.15 -22.11
CA GLU A 136 23.65 21.96 -23.16
C GLU A 136 23.12 23.40 -23.22
N SER A 137 22.22 23.82 -22.34
CA SER A 137 21.70 25.17 -22.36
C SER A 137 22.76 26.21 -21.95
N PRO A 138 22.60 27.49 -22.31
CA PRO A 138 23.47 28.57 -21.80
C PRO A 138 23.39 28.80 -20.29
N ARG A 139 22.41 28.19 -19.60
CA ARG A 139 22.22 28.26 -18.14
C ARG A 139 22.99 27.16 -17.40
N ALA A 140 23.57 26.21 -18.13
CA ALA A 140 24.47 25.20 -17.61
C ALA A 140 25.92 25.54 -17.97
N SER A 141 26.84 25.22 -17.07
CA SER A 141 28.28 25.37 -17.27
C SER A 141 29.01 24.17 -16.70
N ALA A 142 30.05 23.71 -17.37
CA ALA A 142 30.82 22.55 -16.93
C ALA A 142 32.31 22.86 -16.85
N THR A 143 33.01 22.18 -15.94
CA THR A 143 34.46 22.32 -15.78
C THR A 143 35.27 21.59 -16.85
N THR A 144 34.65 20.62 -17.51
CA THR A 144 35.19 19.82 -18.60
C THR A 144 34.06 19.40 -19.53
N GLY A 145 34.38 18.70 -20.61
CA GLY A 145 33.36 18.16 -21.51
C GLY A 145 32.87 19.13 -22.60
N ALA A 146 31.91 18.66 -23.38
CA ALA A 146 31.22 19.45 -24.40
C ALA A 146 29.81 18.91 -24.68
N ARG A 147 29.01 19.73 -25.38
CA ARG A 147 27.70 19.34 -25.90
C ARG A 147 27.82 18.13 -26.83
N PHE A 148 26.97 17.13 -26.64
CA PHE A 148 27.01 15.89 -27.39
C PHE A 148 25.63 15.24 -27.46
N ASN A 149 25.13 14.97 -28.68
CA ASN A 149 23.90 14.21 -28.94
C ASN A 149 22.65 14.61 -28.10
N GLY A 150 22.42 15.91 -27.91
CA GLY A 150 21.27 16.40 -27.15
C GLY A 150 21.44 16.38 -25.62
N GLY A 151 22.68 16.19 -25.14
CA GLY A 151 23.06 16.43 -23.75
C GLY A 151 24.47 16.99 -23.65
N TYR A 152 25.11 16.82 -22.49
CA TYR A 152 26.47 17.25 -22.20
C TYR A 152 27.34 16.06 -21.79
N ASN A 153 28.44 15.86 -22.50
CA ASN A 153 29.40 14.79 -22.22
C ASN A 153 30.55 15.33 -21.36
N LEU A 154 30.63 14.88 -20.10
CA LEU A 154 31.78 15.04 -19.22
C LEU A 154 32.80 13.93 -19.51
N TRP A 155 33.80 14.26 -20.33
CA TRP A 155 34.84 13.33 -20.77
C TRP A 155 36.03 13.15 -19.81
N SER A 156 35.95 13.77 -18.64
CA SER A 156 36.96 13.64 -17.60
C SER A 156 36.34 14.01 -16.26
N ARG A 157 37.07 13.80 -15.16
CA ARG A 157 36.59 14.20 -13.83
C ARG A 157 36.23 15.69 -13.85
N GLY A 158 34.99 16.00 -13.49
CA GLY A 158 34.46 17.35 -13.61
C GLY A 158 33.03 17.45 -13.13
N THR A 159 32.48 18.65 -13.23
CA THR A 159 31.16 18.97 -12.72
C THR A 159 30.44 19.83 -13.73
N LEU A 160 29.18 19.51 -13.98
CA LEU A 160 28.23 20.35 -14.67
C LEU A 160 27.31 21.00 -13.63
N VAL A 161 27.11 22.31 -13.74
CA VAL A 161 26.33 23.13 -12.81
C VAL A 161 25.30 23.95 -13.57
N ALA A 162 24.07 24.00 -13.06
CA ALA A 162 23.00 24.88 -13.53
C ALA A 162 22.42 25.68 -12.36
N THR A 163 21.93 26.89 -12.65
CA THR A 163 21.33 27.79 -11.64
C THR A 163 19.82 27.85 -11.78
N PHE A 164 19.14 27.65 -10.64
CA PHE A 164 17.69 27.66 -10.48
C PHE A 164 17.28 28.78 -9.53
N ASP A 165 16.21 29.50 -9.86
CA ASP A 165 15.67 30.58 -9.03
C ASP A 165 14.36 30.09 -8.37
N LEU A 166 14.47 29.67 -7.11
CA LEU A 166 13.37 29.06 -6.38
C LEU A 166 12.38 30.13 -5.89
N PRO A 167 11.06 29.96 -6.12
CA PRO A 167 10.07 31.00 -5.85
C PRO A 167 9.78 31.22 -4.36
N GLN A 168 10.01 30.20 -3.53
CA GLN A 168 9.72 30.20 -2.10
C GLN A 168 10.61 29.21 -1.35
N ASP A 169 10.64 29.32 -0.03
CA ASP A 169 11.25 28.31 0.84
C ASP A 169 10.44 27.00 0.73
N GLY A 170 11.10 25.85 0.79
CA GLY A 170 10.43 24.54 0.87
C GLY A 170 11.30 23.36 0.50
N THR A 171 10.68 22.18 0.48
CA THR A 171 11.29 20.95 0.00
C THR A 171 11.28 20.88 -1.52
N TYR A 172 12.42 20.54 -2.12
CA TYR A 172 12.56 20.35 -3.55
C TYR A 172 13.15 18.96 -3.86
N LEU A 173 12.60 18.31 -4.88
CA LEU A 173 13.22 17.17 -5.53
C LEU A 173 14.20 17.69 -6.59
N VAL A 174 15.48 17.45 -6.35
CA VAL A 174 16.54 17.78 -7.30
C VAL A 174 16.87 16.51 -8.07
N SER A 175 16.87 16.58 -9.40
CA SER A 175 17.11 15.42 -10.25
C SER A 175 17.98 15.72 -11.46
N ALA A 176 18.63 14.69 -11.98
CA ALA A 176 19.36 14.75 -13.23
C ALA A 176 19.19 13.45 -14.02
N ARG A 177 19.04 13.56 -15.34
CA ARG A 177 18.99 12.41 -16.23
C ARG A 177 20.36 12.12 -16.81
N VAL A 178 20.87 10.92 -16.54
CA VAL A 178 22.26 10.56 -16.83
C VAL A 178 22.40 9.17 -17.48
N TRP A 179 23.47 9.01 -18.24
CA TRP A 179 23.98 7.71 -18.70
C TRP A 179 25.49 7.80 -18.87
N ALA A 180 26.16 6.67 -19.11
CA ALA A 180 27.61 6.67 -19.23
C ALA A 180 28.12 5.80 -20.39
N ASP A 181 29.17 6.28 -21.04
CA ASP A 181 30.04 5.40 -21.80
C ASP A 181 30.89 4.63 -20.78
N GLN A 182 30.69 3.32 -20.68
CA GLN A 182 31.40 2.50 -19.70
C GLN A 182 32.76 2.09 -20.25
N ALA A 183 33.80 2.20 -19.42
CA ALA A 183 35.12 1.68 -19.71
C ALA A 183 35.85 1.29 -18.42
N GLY A 184 36.82 0.38 -18.51
CA GLY A 184 37.55 -0.11 -17.36
C GLY A 184 36.74 -1.05 -16.45
N PRO A 185 37.25 -1.39 -15.27
CA PRO A 185 36.67 -2.41 -14.39
C PRO A 185 35.55 -1.90 -13.47
N GLU A 186 35.29 -0.59 -13.45
CA GLU A 186 34.28 0.05 -12.61
C GLU A 186 33.21 0.71 -13.49
N LEU A 187 32.02 0.94 -12.93
CA LEU A 187 31.01 1.79 -13.54
C LEU A 187 31.38 3.27 -13.41
N ALA A 188 30.78 4.12 -14.24
CA ALA A 188 30.86 5.56 -14.02
C ALA A 188 30.16 5.96 -12.73
N SER A 189 30.86 6.73 -11.90
CA SER A 189 30.37 7.21 -10.60
C SER A 189 30.02 8.68 -10.71
N ALA A 190 28.76 8.99 -10.38
CA ALA A 190 28.17 10.31 -10.48
C ALA A 190 27.77 10.85 -9.10
N THR A 191 27.78 12.18 -8.96
CA THR A 191 27.22 12.88 -7.80
C THR A 191 26.09 13.80 -8.21
N LEU A 192 25.12 13.99 -7.32
CA LEU A 192 24.14 15.07 -7.39
C LEU A 192 24.29 15.94 -6.14
N GLY A 193 24.27 17.26 -6.32
CA GLY A 193 24.51 18.19 -5.22
C GLY A 193 23.92 19.58 -5.43
N VAL A 194 23.74 20.30 -4.34
CA VAL A 194 23.21 21.68 -4.31
C VAL A 194 24.17 22.60 -3.56
N ASP A 195 24.42 23.79 -4.08
CA ASP A 195 25.27 24.83 -3.48
C ASP A 195 26.66 24.35 -3.07
N GLY A 196 27.21 23.43 -3.86
CA GLY A 196 28.52 22.82 -3.65
C GLY A 196 28.55 21.68 -2.63
N ALA A 197 27.43 21.38 -1.96
CA ALA A 197 27.27 20.19 -1.13
C ALA A 197 26.85 19.00 -1.99
N VAL A 198 27.58 17.89 -1.87
CA VAL A 198 27.19 16.61 -2.49
C VAL A 198 26.13 15.95 -1.62
N LEU A 199 24.97 15.66 -2.21
CA LEU A 199 23.81 15.08 -1.52
C LEU A 199 23.62 13.60 -1.88
N LEU A 200 23.98 13.21 -3.10
CA LEU A 200 23.94 11.83 -3.58
C LEU A 200 25.25 11.48 -4.28
N THR A 201 25.72 10.25 -4.07
CA THR A 201 26.78 9.61 -4.86
C THR A 201 26.29 8.23 -5.28
N THR A 202 26.35 7.93 -6.57
CA THR A 202 25.83 6.68 -7.12
C THR A 202 26.62 6.22 -8.35
N ASP A 203 26.55 4.93 -8.65
CA ASP A 203 27.10 4.37 -9.88
C ASP A 203 26.02 4.35 -10.97
N VAL A 204 26.40 4.80 -12.17
CA VAL A 204 25.52 4.90 -13.34
C VAL A 204 25.58 3.61 -14.13
N THR A 205 24.44 2.94 -14.27
CA THR A 205 24.32 1.66 -14.98
C THR A 205 23.86 1.83 -16.42
N ALA A 206 23.07 2.87 -16.68
CA ALA A 206 22.60 3.22 -18.01
C ALA A 206 23.75 3.48 -18.99
N ILE A 207 23.70 2.86 -20.17
CA ILE A 207 24.76 2.96 -21.19
C ILE A 207 24.36 3.77 -22.43
N ALA A 208 23.13 4.26 -22.50
CA ALA A 208 22.64 5.03 -23.64
C ALA A 208 21.43 5.90 -23.26
N SER A 209 21.21 6.97 -24.03
CA SER A 209 20.08 7.89 -23.81
C SER A 209 18.71 7.20 -23.70
N PRO A 210 18.32 6.20 -24.52
CA PRO A 210 17.01 5.54 -24.38
C PRO A 210 16.81 4.79 -23.05
N SER A 211 17.89 4.43 -22.37
CA SER A 211 17.88 3.76 -21.07
C SER A 211 18.45 4.65 -19.97
N ALA A 212 18.59 5.97 -20.21
CA ALA A 212 19.15 6.89 -19.24
C ALA A 212 18.34 6.84 -17.95
N GLU A 213 19.05 6.83 -16.83
CA GLU A 213 18.47 6.76 -15.50
C GLU A 213 18.33 8.17 -14.93
N ILE A 214 17.35 8.35 -14.06
CA ILE A 214 17.16 9.59 -13.30
C ILE A 214 17.76 9.35 -11.92
N ILE A 215 18.71 10.21 -11.54
CA ILE A 215 19.25 10.26 -10.18
C ILE A 215 18.61 11.46 -9.48
N GLU A 216 18.16 11.28 -8.24
CA GLU A 216 17.37 12.30 -7.55
C GLU A 216 17.58 12.29 -6.04
N VAL A 217 17.34 13.45 -5.42
CA VAL A 217 17.45 13.64 -3.96
C VAL A 217 16.54 14.79 -3.51
N ALA A 218 15.83 14.59 -2.40
CA ALA A 218 15.04 15.64 -1.76
C ALA A 218 15.91 16.51 -0.85
N VAL A 219 15.67 17.82 -0.86
CA VAL A 219 16.43 18.80 -0.05
C VAL A 219 15.59 20.02 0.31
N GLU A 220 15.76 20.51 1.54
CA GLU A 220 15.19 21.78 2.00
C GLU A 220 16.02 22.96 1.47
N LEU A 221 15.38 23.86 0.72
CA LEU A 221 16.01 25.04 0.15
C LEU A 221 15.18 26.29 0.45
N GLY A 222 15.88 27.42 0.62
CA GLY A 222 15.24 28.72 0.73
C GLY A 222 14.81 29.27 -0.64
N ALA A 223 13.99 30.30 -0.64
CA ALA A 223 13.72 31.09 -1.82
C ALA A 223 15.00 31.76 -2.32
N GLY A 224 15.16 31.81 -3.65
CA GLY A 224 16.28 32.49 -4.29
C GLY A 224 17.13 31.58 -5.17
N SER A 225 18.33 32.07 -5.49
CA SER A 225 19.21 31.43 -6.46
C SER A 225 20.00 30.28 -5.82
N HIS A 226 19.80 29.08 -6.32
CA HIS A 226 20.51 27.86 -5.94
C HIS A 226 21.24 27.25 -7.13
N THR A 227 22.38 26.60 -6.87
CA THR A 227 23.14 25.88 -7.89
C THR A 227 22.97 24.38 -7.74
N VAL A 228 22.50 23.70 -8.79
CA VAL A 228 22.43 22.23 -8.86
C VAL A 228 23.61 21.72 -9.68
N SER A 229 24.22 20.63 -9.23
CA SER A 229 25.43 20.09 -9.81
C SER A 229 25.36 18.59 -10.04
N VAL A 230 25.85 18.14 -11.20
CA VAL A 230 26.18 16.74 -11.49
C VAL A 230 27.69 16.60 -11.63
N GLY A 231 28.30 15.72 -10.84
CA GLY A 231 29.75 15.48 -10.86
C GLY A 231 30.09 14.11 -11.42
N PHE A 232 31.17 14.01 -12.19
CA PHE A 232 31.76 12.74 -12.65
C PHE A 232 33.05 12.47 -11.86
N LEU A 233 33.10 11.37 -11.10
CA LEU A 233 34.14 11.14 -10.09
C LEU A 233 35.32 10.29 -10.57
N ASN A 234 35.07 9.27 -11.38
CA ASN A 234 36.05 8.22 -11.69
C ASN A 234 36.32 8.10 -13.19
N ASP A 235 36.90 9.17 -13.75
CA ASP A 235 37.46 9.17 -15.10
C ASP A 235 38.41 7.99 -15.36
N PHE A 236 38.31 7.40 -16.55
CA PHE A 236 39.15 6.31 -17.03
C PHE A 236 39.40 6.45 -18.53
N TYR A 237 40.67 6.55 -18.91
CA TYR A 237 41.08 6.55 -20.31
C TYR A 237 42.21 5.56 -20.56
N ASN A 238 42.03 4.67 -21.55
CA ASN A 238 43.05 3.74 -22.00
C ASN A 238 43.61 4.16 -23.35
N ALA A 239 44.81 4.77 -23.34
CA ALA A 239 45.46 5.26 -24.56
C ALA A 239 45.81 4.18 -25.60
N TYR A 240 45.83 2.89 -25.23
CA TYR A 240 46.16 1.80 -26.14
C TYR A 240 44.93 1.24 -26.86
N THR A 241 43.80 1.13 -26.15
CA THR A 241 42.54 0.60 -26.70
C THR A 241 41.62 1.71 -27.21
N GLY A 242 41.80 2.94 -26.73
CA GLY A 242 40.91 4.06 -26.98
C GLY A 242 39.62 4.01 -26.17
N GLU A 243 39.51 3.08 -25.20
CA GLU A 243 38.37 3.01 -24.28
C GLU A 243 38.40 4.22 -23.34
N ASP A 244 37.24 4.84 -23.18
CA ASP A 244 37.08 6.09 -22.47
C ASP A 244 35.78 6.05 -21.66
N ARG A 245 35.85 6.37 -20.37
CA ARG A 245 34.70 6.40 -19.49
C ARG A 245 34.21 7.82 -19.40
N ASN A 246 32.97 8.02 -19.81
CA ASN A 246 32.37 9.34 -19.88
C ASN A 246 31.02 9.34 -19.16
N LEU A 247 30.69 10.47 -18.53
CA LEU A 247 29.36 10.70 -17.97
C LEU A 247 28.60 11.66 -18.88
N LEU A 248 27.42 11.26 -19.31
CA LEU A 248 26.54 12.07 -20.12
C LEU A 248 25.35 12.53 -19.28
N VAL A 249 25.06 13.82 -19.34
CA VAL A 249 23.98 14.48 -18.62
C VAL A 249 23.02 15.06 -19.65
N ASP A 250 21.74 14.71 -19.58
CA ASP A 250 20.71 15.25 -20.47
C ASP A 250 20.24 16.61 -19.96
N TRP A 251 19.71 16.62 -18.74
CA TRP A 251 19.13 17.78 -18.09
C TRP A 251 19.31 17.67 -16.58
N LEU A 252 19.15 18.81 -15.92
CA LEU A 252 18.95 18.93 -14.47
C LEU A 252 17.56 19.51 -14.27
N ALA A 253 16.84 19.02 -13.28
CA ALA A 253 15.54 19.54 -12.90
C ALA A 253 15.49 19.82 -11.41
N VAL A 254 14.72 20.83 -11.07
CA VAL A 254 14.27 21.09 -9.72
C VAL A 254 12.76 21.16 -9.76
N GLU A 255 12.14 20.24 -9.05
CA GLU A 255 10.70 20.21 -8.85
C GLU A 255 10.45 20.54 -7.39
N GLY A 256 9.67 21.59 -7.17
CA GLY A 256 9.06 21.84 -5.90
C GLY A 256 8.22 20.62 -5.55
N VAL A 257 8.40 20.11 -4.34
CA VAL A 257 7.47 19.12 -3.84
C VAL A 257 6.18 19.91 -3.58
N GLY A 258 5.29 19.93 -4.58
CA GLY A 258 3.94 20.47 -4.47
C GLY A 258 3.30 19.91 -3.22
N SER A 259 2.45 20.70 -2.52
CA SER A 259 2.00 20.47 -1.14
C SER A 259 2.44 19.12 -0.65
N VAL A 260 3.54 19.04 0.12
CA VAL A 260 3.97 17.76 0.67
C VAL A 260 2.70 17.10 1.13
N LEU A 261 2.33 16.03 0.41
CA LEU A 261 1.24 15.19 0.79
C LEU A 261 1.80 14.54 2.04
N GLY A 262 1.65 15.31 3.11
CA GLY A 262 1.80 14.84 4.45
C GLY A 262 0.46 14.29 4.86
N PRO A 263 0.44 13.59 6.01
CA PRO A 263 -0.82 13.22 6.62
C PRO A 263 -1.81 14.37 6.57
N SER A 264 -3.06 14.07 6.19
CA SER A 264 -4.16 15.03 6.16
C SER A 264 -4.00 16.06 7.27
N SER A 265 -4.12 17.35 6.93
CA SER A 265 -4.09 18.48 7.85
C SER A 265 -4.52 18.06 9.26
N ALA A 266 -3.56 18.02 10.21
CA ALA A 266 -3.58 17.17 11.40
C ALA A 266 -4.61 17.54 12.50
N GLY A 267 -5.87 17.68 12.10
CA GLY A 267 -6.99 18.00 12.98
C GLY A 267 -7.74 16.75 13.41
N PRO A 268 -8.48 16.84 14.53
CA PRO A 268 -9.32 15.74 15.01
C PRO A 268 -10.42 15.31 14.02
N ALA A 269 -10.83 16.18 13.09
CA ALA A 269 -11.88 15.90 12.11
C ALA A 269 -11.37 15.01 10.98
N GLU A 270 -10.15 15.27 10.51
CA GLU A 270 -9.46 14.51 9.48
C GLU A 270 -9.09 13.12 9.99
N ALA A 271 -8.56 13.04 11.22
CA ALA A 271 -8.33 11.77 11.91
C ALA A 271 -9.63 10.94 12.03
N ARG A 272 -10.76 11.60 12.37
CA ARG A 272 -12.07 10.93 12.44
C ARG A 272 -12.48 10.36 11.08
N ALA A 273 -12.43 11.17 10.03
CA ALA A 273 -12.85 10.75 8.69
C ALA A 273 -12.00 9.58 8.17
N TRP A 274 -10.69 9.60 8.46
CA TRP A 274 -9.80 8.49 8.18
C TRP A 274 -10.18 7.23 8.98
N ILE A 275 -10.39 7.34 10.30
CA ILE A 275 -10.84 6.23 11.16
C ILE A 275 -12.13 5.61 10.63
N GLU A 276 -13.10 6.42 10.21
CA GLU A 276 -14.37 5.94 9.66
C GLU A 276 -14.15 5.17 8.35
N THR A 277 -13.35 5.72 7.44
CA THR A 277 -13.09 5.11 6.11
C THR A 277 -12.26 3.83 6.21
N PHE A 278 -11.16 3.88 6.95
CA PHE A 278 -10.28 2.73 7.17
C PHE A 278 -10.96 1.67 8.03
N GLY A 279 -11.70 2.09 9.06
CA GLY A 279 -12.47 1.24 9.95
C GLY A 279 -13.60 0.49 9.25
N LEU A 280 -14.31 1.14 8.32
CA LEU A 280 -15.33 0.49 7.48
C LEU A 280 -14.76 -0.75 6.78
N ARG A 281 -13.57 -0.61 6.20
CA ARG A 281 -12.85 -1.68 5.51
C ARG A 281 -12.31 -2.73 6.48
N ALA A 282 -11.65 -2.30 7.56
CA ALA A 282 -11.04 -3.20 8.53
C ALA A 282 -12.08 -4.04 9.29
N HIS A 283 -13.19 -3.44 9.72
CA HIS A 283 -14.26 -4.13 10.45
C HIS A 283 -15.32 -4.72 9.51
N ARG A 284 -15.26 -4.37 8.22
CA ARG A 284 -16.20 -4.79 7.16
C ARG A 284 -17.65 -4.36 7.43
N ARG A 285 -17.80 -3.29 8.20
CA ARG A 285 -19.06 -2.64 8.54
C ARG A 285 -18.76 -1.22 9.05
N PRO A 286 -19.74 -0.31 9.04
CA PRO A 286 -19.61 0.98 9.70
C PRO A 286 -19.23 0.79 11.17
N LEU A 287 -18.29 1.61 11.63
CA LEU A 287 -17.96 1.70 13.04
C LEU A 287 -19.12 2.38 13.80
N SER A 288 -19.33 1.95 15.04
CA SER A 288 -20.18 2.67 15.99
C SER A 288 -19.47 3.93 16.51
N ASP A 289 -20.24 4.88 17.02
CA ASP A 289 -19.67 6.11 17.60
C ASP A 289 -18.70 5.84 18.76
N ASP A 290 -18.94 4.79 19.56
CA ASP A 290 -18.07 4.37 20.66
C ASP A 290 -16.74 3.78 20.15
N GLU A 291 -16.78 3.02 19.04
CA GLU A 291 -15.58 2.50 18.38
C GLU A 291 -14.76 3.64 17.79
N ILE A 292 -15.40 4.58 17.10
CA ILE A 292 -14.73 5.76 16.55
C ILE A 292 -14.09 6.58 17.68
N ALA A 293 -14.81 6.84 18.76
CA ALA A 293 -14.27 7.58 19.91
C ALA A 293 -13.07 6.88 20.56
N SER A 294 -13.11 5.54 20.64
CA SER A 294 -12.00 4.73 21.18
C SER A 294 -10.75 4.83 20.30
N TYR A 295 -10.91 4.74 18.97
CA TYR A 295 -9.80 4.89 18.03
C TYR A 295 -9.27 6.33 17.98
N GLN A 296 -10.14 7.35 18.11
CA GLN A 296 -9.70 8.75 18.24
C GLN A 296 -8.88 8.96 19.51
N GLY A 297 -9.30 8.40 20.64
CA GLY A 297 -8.52 8.47 21.87
C GLY A 297 -7.15 7.79 21.75
N LEU A 298 -7.07 6.68 21.01
CA LEU A 298 -5.78 6.02 20.73
C LEU A 298 -4.90 6.87 19.80
N PHE A 299 -5.51 7.46 18.77
CA PHE A 299 -4.84 8.38 17.85
C PHE A 299 -4.16 9.53 18.60
N GLU A 300 -4.87 10.16 19.53
CA GLU A 300 -4.37 11.28 20.36
C GLU A 300 -3.19 10.90 21.26
N LEU A 301 -3.00 9.61 21.56
CA LEU A 301 -1.85 9.11 22.33
C LEU A 301 -0.61 8.85 21.47
N GLY A 302 -0.75 8.84 20.14
CA GLY A 302 0.33 8.60 19.18
C GLY A 302 1.60 9.40 19.49
N PRO A 303 1.53 10.74 19.53
CA PRO A 303 2.69 11.60 19.75
C PRO A 303 3.47 11.28 21.04
N GLU A 304 2.78 10.87 22.10
CA GLU A 304 3.40 10.52 23.38
C GLU A 304 4.04 9.13 23.35
N LEU A 305 3.40 8.16 22.71
CA LEU A 305 3.80 6.76 22.77
C LEU A 305 4.79 6.34 21.68
N VAL A 306 4.73 6.96 20.51
CA VAL A 306 5.63 6.70 19.36
C VAL A 306 6.76 7.74 19.33
N GLY A 307 6.40 9.02 19.20
CA GLY A 307 7.34 10.14 19.31
C GLY A 307 8.30 10.26 18.13
N SER A 308 7.83 10.06 16.90
CA SER A 308 8.66 10.20 15.69
C SER A 308 8.92 11.66 15.31
N GLY A 309 8.10 12.58 15.83
CA GLY A 309 8.08 13.99 15.44
C GLY A 309 7.03 14.33 14.37
N ASP A 310 6.31 13.33 13.84
CA ASP A 310 5.08 13.50 13.07
C ASP A 310 3.88 12.99 13.90
N ASP A 311 3.23 13.91 14.60
CA ASP A 311 2.14 13.61 15.54
C ASP A 311 0.97 12.85 14.90
N PHE A 312 0.68 13.12 13.63
CA PHE A 312 -0.41 12.47 12.93
C PHE A 312 -0.02 11.06 12.51
N ALA A 313 1.17 10.88 11.94
CA ALA A 313 1.69 9.56 11.58
C ALA A 313 1.78 8.65 12.81
N ASP A 314 2.21 9.20 13.95
CA ASP A 314 2.25 8.49 15.22
C ASP A 314 0.85 8.01 15.66
N GLY A 315 -0.18 8.85 15.49
CA GLY A 315 -1.57 8.50 15.76
C GLY A 315 -2.11 7.42 14.80
N VAL A 316 -1.81 7.54 13.51
CA VAL A 316 -2.14 6.54 12.48
C VAL A 316 -1.51 5.20 12.83
N GLN A 317 -0.23 5.17 13.22
CA GLN A 317 0.48 3.95 13.55
C GLN A 317 -0.23 3.18 14.66
N LEU A 318 -0.63 3.86 15.74
CA LEU A 318 -1.34 3.22 16.84
C LEU A 318 -2.72 2.70 16.43
N VAL A 319 -3.51 3.50 15.71
CA VAL A 319 -4.85 3.09 15.26
C VAL A 319 -4.77 1.91 14.29
N LEU A 320 -3.86 1.96 13.33
CA LEU A 320 -3.65 0.88 12.36
C LEU A 320 -3.29 -0.42 13.09
N SER A 321 -2.30 -0.35 14.00
CA SER A 321 -1.90 -1.49 14.81
C SER A 321 -3.07 -2.05 15.64
N ALA A 322 -3.88 -1.19 16.26
CA ALA A 322 -5.03 -1.61 17.05
C ALA A 322 -6.17 -2.20 16.21
N MET A 323 -6.44 -1.67 15.02
CA MET A 323 -7.45 -2.21 14.12
C MET A 323 -7.05 -3.58 13.58
N LEU A 324 -5.79 -3.79 13.20
CA LEU A 324 -5.28 -5.09 12.75
C LEU A 324 -5.30 -6.16 13.85
N GLN A 325 -5.29 -5.74 15.12
CA GLN A 325 -5.42 -6.60 16.29
C GLN A 325 -6.87 -6.78 16.78
N SER A 326 -7.81 -6.01 16.22
CA SER A 326 -9.20 -6.03 16.65
C SER A 326 -9.87 -7.39 16.36
N PRO A 327 -10.72 -7.90 17.26
CA PRO A 327 -11.58 -9.05 16.94
C PRO A 327 -12.41 -8.85 15.67
N TYR A 328 -12.82 -7.61 15.35
CA TYR A 328 -13.57 -7.31 14.12
C TYR A 328 -12.72 -7.41 12.85
N PHE A 329 -11.38 -7.30 12.97
CA PHE A 329 -10.47 -7.58 11.87
C PHE A 329 -10.11 -9.07 11.79
N LEU A 330 -9.84 -9.70 12.94
CA LEU A 330 -9.37 -11.09 13.00
C LEU A 330 -10.49 -12.13 12.80
N TYR A 331 -11.74 -11.72 12.98
CA TYR A 331 -12.93 -12.53 12.77
C TYR A 331 -13.87 -11.90 11.74
N ARG A 332 -14.60 -12.74 11.03
CA ARG A 332 -15.83 -12.39 10.32
C ARG A 332 -16.95 -12.46 11.34
N THR A 333 -17.44 -11.30 11.75
CA THR A 333 -18.47 -11.19 12.79
C THR A 333 -19.83 -11.00 12.16
N GLU A 334 -20.80 -11.79 12.62
CA GLU A 334 -22.23 -11.61 12.32
C GLU A 334 -22.91 -11.11 13.58
N LEU A 335 -23.20 -9.82 13.60
CA LEU A 335 -23.73 -9.06 14.72
C LEU A 335 -25.24 -8.84 14.65
N SER A 336 -25.89 -9.08 13.51
CA SER A 336 -27.36 -9.05 13.38
C SER A 336 -28.02 -9.86 14.51
N ASP A 337 -29.04 -9.31 15.15
CA ASP A 337 -29.65 -9.91 16.35
C ASP A 337 -31.17 -9.95 16.33
N ALA A 338 -31.81 -9.43 15.27
CA ALA A 338 -33.26 -9.38 15.11
C ALA A 338 -33.79 -10.70 14.52
N PRO A 339 -34.44 -11.58 15.31
CA PRO A 339 -34.92 -12.86 14.79
C PRO A 339 -36.20 -12.68 13.95
N LEU A 340 -36.31 -13.46 12.88
CA LEU A 340 -37.55 -13.71 12.15
C LEU A 340 -38.51 -14.60 12.98
N PRO A 341 -39.81 -14.70 12.60
CA PRO A 341 -40.78 -15.52 13.32
C PRO A 341 -40.43 -17.01 13.44
N ASP A 342 -39.58 -17.53 12.55
CA ASP A 342 -39.07 -18.90 12.58
C ASP A 342 -37.82 -19.07 13.47
N GLY A 343 -37.34 -18.00 14.09
CA GLY A 343 -36.16 -17.98 14.96
C GLY A 343 -34.83 -17.81 14.23
N SER A 344 -34.83 -17.76 12.89
CA SER A 344 -33.64 -17.43 12.12
C SER A 344 -33.27 -15.96 12.28
N ILE A 345 -31.98 -15.62 12.18
CA ILE A 345 -31.51 -14.24 12.19
C ILE A 345 -31.04 -13.93 10.76
N PRO A 346 -31.66 -12.97 10.06
CA PRO A 346 -31.22 -12.58 8.74
C PRO A 346 -29.90 -11.83 8.86
N LEU A 347 -29.02 -12.05 7.88
CA LEU A 347 -27.80 -11.28 7.75
C LEU A 347 -28.12 -9.90 7.18
N ASP A 348 -27.39 -8.88 7.62
CA ASP A 348 -27.42 -7.57 6.98
C ASP A 348 -26.56 -7.57 5.71
N GLY A 349 -26.64 -6.47 4.93
CA GLY A 349 -25.89 -6.35 3.69
C GLY A 349 -24.37 -6.45 3.86
N TYR A 350 -23.81 -5.93 4.96
CA TYR A 350 -22.37 -6.00 5.24
C TYR A 350 -21.91 -7.42 5.55
N GLU A 351 -22.71 -8.16 6.32
CA GLU A 351 -22.49 -9.58 6.62
C GLU A 351 -22.58 -10.44 5.37
N ILE A 352 -23.55 -10.16 4.48
CA ILE A 352 -23.68 -10.83 3.18
C ILE A 352 -22.47 -10.53 2.30
N ALA A 353 -22.07 -9.27 2.18
CA ALA A 353 -20.88 -8.85 1.42
C ALA A 353 -19.61 -9.57 1.92
N SER A 354 -19.41 -9.57 3.24
CA SER A 354 -18.28 -10.25 3.88
C SER A 354 -18.29 -11.75 3.59
N ARG A 355 -19.44 -12.43 3.73
CA ARG A 355 -19.57 -13.85 3.41
C ARG A 355 -19.25 -14.14 1.94
N LEU A 356 -19.80 -13.37 1.00
CA LEU A 356 -19.53 -13.52 -0.43
C LEU A 356 -18.04 -13.35 -0.74
N SER A 357 -17.43 -12.27 -0.25
CA SER A 357 -16.04 -11.94 -0.54
C SER A 357 -15.07 -12.99 -0.01
N PHE A 358 -15.26 -13.47 1.22
CA PHE A 358 -14.39 -14.52 1.75
C PHE A 358 -14.66 -15.90 1.13
N ALA A 359 -15.89 -16.17 0.68
CA ALA A 359 -16.20 -17.43 0.01
C ALA A 359 -15.64 -17.49 -1.42
N LEU A 360 -15.64 -16.36 -2.14
CA LEU A 360 -15.30 -16.31 -3.57
C LEU A 360 -13.88 -15.79 -3.82
N TRP A 361 -13.43 -14.77 -3.09
CA TRP A 361 -12.12 -14.13 -3.30
C TRP A 361 -11.11 -14.40 -2.18
N ASN A 362 -11.57 -15.01 -1.08
CA ASN A 362 -10.76 -15.32 0.10
C ASN A 362 -10.13 -14.07 0.74
N THR A 363 -10.83 -12.93 0.66
CA THR A 363 -10.40 -11.64 1.20
C THR A 363 -11.61 -10.76 1.53
N MET A 364 -11.37 -9.55 2.06
CA MET A 364 -12.39 -8.58 2.45
C MET A 364 -13.16 -7.98 1.25
N PRO A 365 -14.41 -7.52 1.45
CA PRO A 365 -15.15 -6.77 0.42
C PRO A 365 -14.38 -5.57 -0.11
N ASP A 366 -14.45 -5.34 -1.42
CA ASP A 366 -13.92 -4.12 -2.05
C ASP A 366 -14.95 -2.97 -2.04
N ALA A 367 -14.55 -1.82 -2.57
CA ALA A 367 -15.38 -0.62 -2.58
C ALA A 367 -16.69 -0.82 -3.35
N GLU A 368 -16.65 -1.51 -4.50
CA GLU A 368 -17.85 -1.78 -5.31
C GLU A 368 -18.86 -2.65 -4.52
N LEU A 369 -18.36 -3.64 -3.77
CA LEU A 369 -19.23 -4.46 -2.93
C LEU A 369 -19.80 -3.69 -1.74
N PHE A 370 -19.07 -2.75 -1.15
CA PHE A 370 -19.62 -1.84 -0.13
C PHE A 370 -20.64 -0.84 -0.70
N ASP A 371 -20.43 -0.34 -1.91
CA ASP A 371 -21.39 0.52 -2.61
C ASP A 371 -22.70 -0.24 -2.87
N ALA A 372 -22.60 -1.52 -3.28
CA ALA A 372 -23.75 -2.39 -3.46
C ALA A 372 -24.54 -2.62 -2.15
N VAL A 373 -23.86 -2.67 -1.00
CA VAL A 373 -24.51 -2.68 0.32
C VAL A 373 -25.27 -1.38 0.55
N ALA A 374 -24.61 -0.23 0.34
CA ALA A 374 -25.20 1.09 0.55
C ALA A 374 -26.44 1.33 -0.32
N ASP A 375 -26.45 0.79 -1.54
CA ASP A 375 -27.56 0.87 -2.48
C ASP A 375 -28.69 -0.15 -2.20
N GLY A 376 -28.52 -1.03 -1.21
CA GLY A 376 -29.48 -2.07 -0.84
C GLY A 376 -29.55 -3.23 -1.86
N ALA A 377 -28.55 -3.38 -2.73
CA ALA A 377 -28.54 -4.44 -3.74
C ALA A 377 -28.44 -5.83 -3.09
N LEU A 378 -27.76 -5.95 -1.95
CA LEU A 378 -27.61 -7.20 -1.20
C LEU A 378 -28.81 -7.53 -0.30
N ASP A 379 -29.86 -6.71 -0.27
CA ASP A 379 -31.07 -6.96 0.54
C ASP A 379 -32.02 -7.98 -0.11
N THR A 380 -31.75 -8.39 -1.34
CA THR A 380 -32.61 -9.30 -2.11
C THR A 380 -31.84 -10.48 -2.67
N GLU A 381 -32.47 -11.65 -2.71
CA GLU A 381 -31.86 -12.85 -3.30
C GLU A 381 -31.40 -12.62 -4.76
N ALA A 382 -32.19 -11.87 -5.53
CA ALA A 382 -31.86 -11.56 -6.92
C ALA A 382 -30.61 -10.68 -7.05
N GLY A 383 -30.45 -9.68 -6.19
CA GLY A 383 -29.28 -8.82 -6.18
C GLY A 383 -28.03 -9.52 -5.67
N VAL A 384 -28.14 -10.31 -4.59
CA VAL A 384 -27.07 -11.19 -4.09
C VAL A 384 -26.58 -12.13 -5.20
N ARG A 385 -27.50 -12.75 -5.94
CA ARG A 385 -27.17 -13.63 -7.06
C ARG A 385 -26.41 -12.90 -8.17
N ALA A 386 -26.90 -11.73 -8.58
CA ALA A 386 -26.26 -10.96 -9.66
C ALA A 386 -24.83 -10.57 -9.29
N ILE A 387 -24.62 -10.06 -8.07
CA ILE A 387 -23.30 -9.70 -7.56
C ILE A 387 -22.40 -10.93 -7.46
N ALA A 388 -22.89 -12.05 -6.95
CA ALA A 388 -22.10 -13.28 -6.90
C ALA A 388 -21.66 -13.76 -8.30
N GLU A 389 -22.54 -13.68 -9.31
CA GLU A 389 -22.23 -14.04 -10.71
C GLU A 389 -21.13 -13.13 -11.30
N GLU A 390 -21.16 -11.83 -10.98
CA GLU A 390 -20.10 -10.89 -11.35
C GLU A 390 -18.79 -11.23 -10.64
N MET A 391 -18.81 -11.48 -9.33
CA MET A 391 -17.64 -11.83 -8.54
C MET A 391 -16.95 -13.12 -9.01
N ILE A 392 -17.72 -14.12 -9.45
CA ILE A 392 -17.17 -15.38 -10.00
C ILE A 392 -16.47 -15.16 -11.33
N SER A 393 -16.83 -14.12 -12.07
CA SER A 393 -16.21 -13.79 -13.35
C SER A 393 -14.91 -12.98 -13.17
N ASP A 394 -14.63 -12.52 -11.95
CA ASP A 394 -13.40 -11.82 -11.58
C ASP A 394 -12.20 -12.79 -11.53
N PRO A 395 -11.00 -12.40 -11.99
CA PRO A 395 -9.80 -13.22 -11.90
C PRO A 395 -9.39 -13.70 -10.50
N ARG A 396 -9.92 -13.10 -9.43
CA ARG A 396 -9.71 -13.50 -8.03
C ARG A 396 -10.40 -14.82 -7.65
N ALA A 397 -11.46 -15.20 -8.38
CA ALA A 397 -12.37 -16.32 -8.04
C ALA A 397 -11.87 -17.72 -8.45
#